data_AF-A0A379W1V0-F1
#
_entry.id   AF-A0A379W1V0-F1
#
_cell.length_a   1.000
_cell.length_b   1.000
_cell.length_c   1.000
_cell.angle_alpha   90.00
_cell.angle_beta   90.00
_cell.angle_gamma   90.00
#
_symmetry.space_group_name_H-M   'P 1'
#
loop_
_entity.id
_entity.type
_entity.pdbx_description
1 polymer ?
#
loop_
_entity_poly.entity_id
_entity_poly.type
_entity_poly.pdbx_seq_one_letter_code
_entity_poly.pdbx_strand_id
1 'polypeptide(L)'
;MQSLSPTSRYLQALNEGTHQPDDVQKEAVDRLETLYQALTAKKSSATPPGGLIARLGKLLGKNEPDAQIPVRGLYMWGGVGRGKTWLMDLFYHSLPGERKLRLHFHRFMLRVHEELTALQGQIDPLDIIADRFKTETDVLCFDEFFVTDITDAMLLGGLMKRCLHAALRWSRPPIFRRMNSTATVCNAPASCQLSMPLNSTATL
;
A
#
# COMPACT_ATOMS: atom_id res chain seq x y z
N MET A 1 -9.23 -19.90 9.62
CA MET A 1 -9.05 -20.27 8.20
C MET A 1 -7.79 -19.59 7.69
N GLN A 2 -6.84 -20.33 7.14
CA GLN A 2 -5.62 -19.73 6.56
C GLN A 2 -6.00 -18.96 5.29
N SER A 3 -5.52 -17.73 5.14
CA SER A 3 -5.75 -16.94 3.94
C SER A 3 -4.91 -17.50 2.78
N LEU A 4 -5.55 -17.88 1.68
CA LEU A 4 -4.86 -18.29 0.45
C LEU A 4 -4.10 -17.10 -0.14
N SER A 5 -2.93 -17.36 -0.75
CA SER A 5 -2.15 -16.32 -1.43
C SER A 5 -2.85 -15.85 -2.72
N PRO A 6 -2.49 -14.65 -3.24
CA PRO A 6 -3.02 -14.17 -4.52
C PRO A 6 -2.87 -15.19 -5.65
N THR A 7 -1.68 -15.78 -5.84
CA THR A 7 -1.46 -16.78 -6.90
C THR A 7 -2.34 -18.01 -6.71
N SER A 8 -2.48 -18.51 -5.47
CA SER A 8 -3.36 -19.66 -5.20
C SER A 8 -4.82 -19.38 -5.53
N ARG A 9 -5.33 -18.19 -5.18
CA ARG A 9 -6.72 -17.79 -5.51
C ARG A 9 -6.93 -17.64 -7.02
N TYR A 10 -5.93 -17.11 -7.73
CA TYR A 10 -5.99 -16.99 -9.19
C TYR A 10 -6.10 -18.36 -9.86
N LEU A 11 -5.22 -19.31 -9.48
CA LEU A 11 -5.25 -20.67 -10.01
C LEU A 11 -6.55 -21.40 -9.67
N GLN A 12 -7.09 -21.19 -8.46
CA GLN A 12 -8.39 -21.73 -8.07
C GLN A 12 -9.51 -21.20 -8.99
N ALA A 13 -9.55 -19.90 -9.25
CA ALA A 13 -10.57 -19.30 -10.12
C ALA A 13 -10.50 -19.82 -11.57
N LEU A 14 -9.31 -20.08 -12.09
CA LEU A 14 -9.11 -20.73 -13.39
C LEU A 14 -9.61 -22.18 -13.39
N ASN A 15 -9.29 -22.95 -12.34
CA ASN A 15 -9.72 -24.35 -12.21
C ASN A 15 -11.24 -24.48 -12.07
N GLU A 16 -11.89 -23.51 -11.43
CA GLU A 16 -13.35 -23.44 -11.30
C GLU A 16 -14.05 -22.99 -12.59
N GLY A 17 -13.29 -22.59 -13.63
CA GLY A 17 -13.83 -22.14 -14.90
C GLY A 17 -14.52 -20.78 -14.85
N THR A 18 -14.36 -20.02 -13.75
CA THR A 18 -14.96 -18.70 -13.59
C THR A 18 -14.23 -17.61 -14.39
N HIS A 19 -12.97 -17.86 -14.74
CA HIS A 19 -12.10 -16.92 -15.45
C HIS A 19 -11.28 -17.64 -16.53
N GLN A 20 -10.90 -16.91 -17.57
CA GLN A 20 -10.01 -17.43 -18.61
C GLN A 20 -8.55 -17.04 -18.31
N PRO A 21 -7.57 -17.88 -18.66
CA PRO A 21 -6.17 -17.53 -18.53
C PRO A 21 -5.84 -16.33 -19.42
N ASP A 22 -5.15 -15.35 -18.85
CA ASP A 22 -4.71 -14.11 -19.50
C ASP A 22 -3.32 -13.76 -18.95
N ASP A 23 -2.33 -13.66 -19.84
CA ASP A 23 -0.93 -13.41 -19.49
C ASP A 23 -0.77 -12.09 -18.72
N VAL A 24 -1.56 -11.08 -19.08
CA VAL A 24 -1.51 -9.76 -18.45
C VAL A 24 -2.09 -9.82 -17.03
N GLN A 25 -3.18 -10.58 -16.84
CA GLN A 25 -3.74 -10.80 -15.52
C GLN A 25 -2.77 -11.61 -14.64
N LYS A 26 -2.13 -12.63 -15.22
CA LYS A 26 -1.13 -13.44 -14.51
C LYS A 26 0.04 -12.57 -14.02
N GLU A 27 0.55 -11.69 -14.87
CA GLU A 27 1.63 -10.77 -14.51
C GLU A 27 1.23 -9.82 -13.37
N ALA A 28 -0.01 -9.33 -13.40
CA ALA A 28 -0.56 -8.54 -12.29
C ALA A 28 -0.66 -9.37 -11.00
N VAL A 29 -1.07 -10.64 -11.07
CA VAL A 29 -1.11 -11.56 -9.93
C VAL A 29 0.27 -11.80 -9.35
N ASP A 30 1.31 -11.98 -10.17
CA ASP A 30 2.68 -12.18 -9.70
C ASP A 30 3.22 -10.96 -8.92
N ARG A 31 2.85 -9.75 -9.36
CA ARG A 31 3.15 -8.51 -8.62
C ARG A 31 2.37 -8.41 -7.30
N LEU A 32 1.10 -8.82 -7.30
CA LEU A 32 0.27 -8.90 -6.09
C LEU A 32 0.81 -9.93 -5.10
N GLU A 33 1.31 -11.06 -5.57
CA GLU A 33 1.97 -12.09 -4.76
C GLU A 33 3.25 -11.55 -4.11
N THR A 34 4.09 -10.84 -4.88
CA THR A 34 5.29 -10.18 -4.33
C THR A 34 4.92 -9.19 -3.21
N LEU A 35 3.87 -8.38 -3.42
CA LEU A 35 3.37 -7.45 -2.42
C LEU A 35 2.83 -8.18 -1.18
N TYR A 36 2.06 -9.25 -1.38
CA TYR A 36 1.52 -10.09 -0.31
C TYR A 36 2.63 -10.70 0.56
N GLN A 37 3.69 -11.23 -0.05
CA GLN A 37 4.83 -11.80 0.67
C GLN A 37 5.56 -10.73 1.49
N ALA A 38 5.81 -9.56 0.91
CA ALA A 38 6.44 -8.44 1.62
C ALA A 38 5.61 -7.98 2.84
N LEU A 39 4.28 -7.90 2.69
CA LEU A 39 3.37 -7.53 3.78
C LEU A 39 3.30 -8.62 4.88
N THR A 40 3.37 -9.89 4.50
CA THR A 40 3.26 -11.01 5.44
C THR A 40 4.57 -11.25 6.20
N ALA A 41 5.72 -11.17 5.53
CA ALA A 41 7.04 -11.31 6.16
C ALA A 41 7.26 -10.28 7.28
N LYS A 42 6.77 -9.06 7.08
CA LYS A 42 6.81 -7.97 8.05
C LYS A 42 6.00 -8.24 9.32
N LYS A 43 4.88 -8.97 9.23
CA LYS A 43 4.07 -9.35 10.41
C LYS A 43 4.78 -10.42 11.25
N SER A 44 5.50 -11.35 10.62
CA SER A 44 6.20 -12.44 11.32
C SER A 44 7.41 -11.99 12.12
N SER A 45 8.15 -10.96 11.67
CA SER A 45 9.36 -10.45 12.34
C SER A 45 9.07 -9.61 13.60
N ALA A 46 7.80 -9.26 13.88
CA ALA A 46 7.40 -8.52 15.07
C ALA A 46 7.35 -9.39 16.35
N THR A 47 7.62 -10.70 16.27
CA THR A 47 7.72 -11.58 17.45
C THR A 47 9.20 -11.68 17.86
N PRO A 48 9.65 -11.02 18.94
CA PRO A 48 11.01 -11.22 19.41
C PRO A 48 11.16 -12.69 19.86
N PRO A 49 12.21 -13.42 19.45
CA PRO A 49 12.46 -14.75 19.97
C PRO A 49 12.71 -14.63 21.48
N GLY A 50 11.70 -15.02 22.26
CA GLY A 50 11.79 -15.16 23.71
C GLY A 50 12.72 -16.32 24.03
N GLY A 51 14.03 -16.04 24.07
CA GLY A 51 15.05 -17.02 24.37
C GLY A 51 16.25 -16.37 25.02
N LEU A 52 16.85 -17.09 25.99
CA LEU A 52 18.04 -16.69 26.74
C LEU A 52 19.20 -16.17 25.84
N ILE A 53 19.22 -16.58 24.57
CA ILE A 53 20.16 -16.17 23.52
C ILE A 53 20.02 -14.67 23.16
N ALA A 54 18.81 -14.10 23.17
CA ALA A 54 18.58 -12.68 22.88
C ALA A 54 19.12 -11.75 23.99
N ARG A 55 19.24 -12.24 25.23
CA ARG A 55 19.85 -11.48 26.34
C ARG A 55 21.37 -11.49 26.28
N LEU A 56 21.99 -12.57 25.79
CA LEU A 56 23.44 -12.62 25.56
C LEU A 56 23.88 -11.71 24.40
N GLY A 57 23.11 -11.66 23.31
CA GLY A 57 23.39 -10.76 22.18
C GLY A 57 23.31 -9.27 22.54
N LYS A 58 22.52 -8.91 23.56
CA LYS A 58 22.33 -7.53 24.04
C LYS A 58 23.59 -6.92 24.69
N LEU A 59 24.53 -7.76 25.14
CA LEU A 59 25.81 -7.35 25.75
C LEU A 59 26.95 -7.16 24.72
N LEU A 60 26.75 -7.58 23.46
CA LEU A 60 27.78 -7.57 22.41
C LEU A 60 27.53 -6.52 21.31
N GLY A 61 26.90 -5.40 21.68
CA GLY A 61 27.11 -4.13 20.99
C GLY A 61 26.63 -4.01 19.54
N LYS A 62 25.61 -4.76 19.11
CA LYS A 62 24.94 -4.54 17.81
C LYS A 62 23.45 -4.24 18.01
N ASN A 63 23.18 -2.98 18.36
CA ASN A 63 21.84 -2.41 18.26
C ASN A 63 21.83 -1.39 17.11
N GLU A 64 21.82 -1.87 15.87
CA GLU A 64 21.29 -1.06 14.78
C GLU A 64 19.83 -1.47 14.61
N PRO A 65 18.86 -0.57 14.83
CA PRO A 65 17.48 -0.86 14.48
C PRO A 65 17.46 -1.09 12.98
N ASP A 66 17.13 -2.31 12.57
CA ASP A 66 16.93 -2.68 11.18
C ASP A 66 15.99 -1.64 10.55
N ALA A 67 16.56 -0.77 9.70
CA ALA A 67 15.83 0.28 9.02
C ALA A 67 14.96 -0.38 7.96
N GLN A 68 13.87 -1.01 8.41
CA GLN A 68 12.98 -1.78 7.56
C GLN A 68 12.46 -0.89 6.43
N ILE A 69 12.83 -1.24 5.21
CA ILE A 69 12.41 -0.54 4.00
C ILE A 69 10.87 -0.62 3.92
N PRO A 70 10.15 0.50 3.75
CA PRO A 70 8.70 0.48 3.63
C PRO A 70 8.29 -0.33 2.40
N VAL A 71 7.31 -1.22 2.58
CA VAL A 71 6.71 -1.98 1.48
C VAL A 71 6.06 -0.99 0.53
N ARG A 72 6.48 -0.99 -0.74
CA ARG A 72 5.91 -0.12 -1.78
C ARG A 72 4.54 -0.65 -2.19
N GLY A 73 3.57 0.25 -2.36
CA GLY A 73 2.25 -0.10 -2.87
C GLY A 73 2.25 -0.44 -4.37
N LEU A 74 1.14 -0.99 -4.85
CA LEU A 74 0.91 -1.31 -6.26
C LEU A 74 -0.23 -0.45 -6.80
N TYR A 75 -0.02 0.16 -7.97
CA TYR A 75 -1.04 0.89 -8.71
C TYR A 75 -1.30 0.18 -10.04
N MET A 76 -2.55 -0.24 -10.26
CA MET A 76 -2.98 -0.96 -11.47
C MET A 76 -3.82 -0.04 -12.35
N TRP A 77 -3.55 -0.02 -13.65
CA TRP A 77 -4.30 0.78 -14.61
C TRP A 77 -4.51 0.02 -15.93
N GLY A 78 -5.55 0.39 -16.67
CA GLY A 78 -5.88 -0.25 -17.94
C GLY A 78 -7.34 -0.07 -18.34
N GLY A 79 -7.69 -0.56 -19.53
CA GLY A 79 -9.03 -0.42 -20.11
C GLY A 79 -10.17 -1.01 -19.27
N VAL A 80 -11.41 -0.64 -19.60
CA VAL A 80 -12.63 -1.17 -18.99
C VAL A 80 -12.74 -2.68 -19.29
N GLY A 81 -13.27 -3.47 -18.34
CA GLY A 81 -13.53 -4.91 -18.55
C GLY A 81 -12.31 -5.82 -18.44
N ARG A 82 -11.12 -5.34 -18.04
CA ARG A 82 -9.89 -6.15 -17.90
C ARG A 82 -9.72 -6.88 -16.56
N GLY A 83 -10.74 -6.88 -15.71
CA GLY A 83 -10.70 -7.61 -14.43
C GLY A 83 -9.96 -6.90 -13.28
N LYS A 84 -9.70 -5.59 -13.37
CA LYS A 84 -9.01 -4.83 -12.29
C LYS A 84 -9.69 -4.96 -10.94
N THR A 85 -11.01 -4.77 -10.91
CA THR A 85 -11.84 -4.89 -9.70
C THR A 85 -11.73 -6.29 -9.10
N TRP A 86 -11.79 -7.32 -9.95
CA TRP A 86 -11.63 -8.71 -9.52
C TRP A 86 -10.23 -9.01 -8.96
N LEU A 87 -9.17 -8.53 -9.61
CA LEU A 87 -7.80 -8.67 -9.11
C LEU A 87 -7.62 -7.97 -7.75
N MET A 88 -8.25 -6.80 -7.57
CA MET A 88 -8.26 -6.09 -6.28
C MET A 88 -8.99 -6.89 -5.20
N ASP A 89 -10.14 -7.49 -5.54
CA ASP A 89 -10.90 -8.37 -4.64
C ASP A 89 -10.10 -9.61 -4.23
N LEU A 90 -9.51 -10.28 -5.21
CA LEU A 90 -8.65 -11.43 -5.01
C LEU A 90 -7.50 -11.10 -4.04
N PHE A 91 -6.82 -9.96 -4.23
CA PHE A 91 -5.76 -9.53 -3.33
C PHE A 91 -6.29 -9.21 -1.93
N TYR A 92 -7.37 -8.43 -1.83
CA TYR A 92 -7.97 -8.06 -0.55
C TYR A 92 -8.35 -9.29 0.29
N HIS A 93 -8.92 -10.31 -0.34
CA HIS A 93 -9.27 -11.58 0.32
C HIS A 93 -8.06 -12.46 0.63
N SER A 94 -6.92 -12.24 -0.01
CA SER A 94 -5.66 -12.93 0.28
C SER A 94 -4.94 -12.37 1.52
N LEU A 95 -5.13 -11.08 1.82
CA LEU A 95 -4.45 -10.43 2.95
C LEU A 95 -4.82 -11.05 4.31
N PRO A 96 -3.83 -11.32 5.18
CA PRO A 96 -4.08 -11.89 6.50
C PRO A 96 -4.52 -10.81 7.50
N GLY A 97 -5.47 -11.17 8.37
CA GLY A 97 -5.99 -10.31 9.43
C GLY A 97 -7.15 -9.41 9.00
N GLU A 98 -7.65 -8.64 9.97
CA GLU A 98 -8.89 -7.84 9.82
C GLU A 98 -8.62 -6.33 9.64
N ARG A 99 -7.40 -5.86 9.95
CA ARG A 99 -6.98 -4.46 9.78
C ARG A 99 -6.63 -4.14 8.34
N LYS A 100 -7.61 -4.31 7.46
CA LYS A 100 -7.54 -4.02 6.02
C LYS A 100 -8.83 -3.31 5.61
N LEU A 101 -8.72 -2.34 4.72
CA LEU A 101 -9.85 -1.52 4.29
C LEU A 101 -9.87 -1.43 2.77
N ARG A 102 -11.03 -1.74 2.18
CA ARG A 102 -11.29 -1.53 0.75
C ARG A 102 -12.38 -0.47 0.60
N LEU A 103 -12.10 0.57 -0.17
CA LEU A 103 -13.03 1.67 -0.44
C LEU A 103 -12.89 2.17 -1.87
N HIS A 104 -14.00 2.60 -2.46
CA HIS A 104 -13.95 3.46 -3.66
C HIS A 104 -13.34 4.81 -3.29
N PHE A 105 -12.49 5.36 -4.16
CA PHE A 105 -11.77 6.61 -3.88
C PHE A 105 -12.70 7.77 -3.47
N HIS A 106 -13.83 7.97 -4.15
CA HIS A 106 -14.78 9.02 -3.80
C HIS A 106 -15.32 8.88 -2.37
N ARG A 107 -15.60 7.65 -1.91
CA ARG A 107 -16.06 7.39 -0.53
C ARG A 107 -14.97 7.70 0.50
N PHE A 108 -13.71 7.44 0.14
CA PHE A 108 -12.59 7.83 0.98
C PHE A 108 -12.48 9.35 1.11
N MET A 109 -12.58 10.10 0.01
CA MET A 109 -12.52 11.57 0.04
C MET A 109 -13.67 12.17 0.84
N LEU A 110 -14.90 11.66 0.68
CA LEU A 110 -16.04 12.08 1.50
C LEU A 110 -15.75 11.93 3.00
N ARG A 111 -15.25 10.77 3.42
CA ARG A 111 -14.87 10.53 4.82
C ARG A 111 -13.80 11.52 5.30
N VAL A 112 -12.77 11.78 4.49
CA VAL A 112 -11.71 12.74 4.85
C VAL A 112 -12.28 14.15 5.03
N HIS A 113 -13.17 14.58 4.13
CA HIS A 113 -13.83 15.90 4.21
C HIS A 113 -14.76 16.02 5.43
N GLU A 114 -15.49 14.95 5.76
CA GLU A 114 -16.31 14.88 6.98
C GLU A 114 -15.44 14.99 8.24
N GLU A 115 -14.33 14.25 8.32
CA GLU A 115 -13.41 14.33 9.46
C GLU A 115 -12.72 15.71 9.57
N LEU A 116 -12.36 16.32 8.45
CA LEU A 116 -11.83 17.69 8.43
C LEU A 116 -12.84 18.71 8.95
N THR A 117 -14.11 18.55 8.57
CA THR A 117 -15.20 19.40 9.05
C THR A 117 -15.40 19.24 10.56
N ALA A 118 -15.36 18.00 11.07
CA ALA A 118 -15.47 17.72 12.49
C ALA A 118 -14.27 18.22 13.32
N LEU A 119 -13.09 18.34 12.70
CA LEU A 119 -11.85 18.81 13.32
C LEU A 119 -11.57 20.30 13.05
N GLN A 120 -12.57 21.07 12.62
CA GLN A 120 -12.42 22.51 12.43
C GLN A 120 -11.90 23.20 13.70
N GLY A 121 -10.90 24.05 13.54
CA GLY A 121 -10.24 24.75 14.65
C GLY A 121 -9.14 23.95 15.37
N GLN A 122 -8.93 22.67 15.03
CA GLN A 122 -7.79 21.90 15.52
C GLN A 122 -6.51 22.28 14.78
N ILE A 123 -5.37 22.17 15.47
CA ILE A 123 -4.05 22.30 14.86
C ILE A 123 -3.72 21.00 14.14
N ASP A 124 -3.30 21.10 12.88
CA ASP A 124 -2.92 19.95 12.03
C ASP A 124 -3.96 18.81 11.98
N PRO A 125 -5.22 19.08 11.56
CA PRO A 125 -6.28 18.06 11.54
C PRO A 125 -5.95 16.85 10.67
N LEU A 126 -5.12 17.02 9.64
CA LEU A 126 -4.66 15.92 8.78
C LEU A 126 -3.74 14.91 9.50
N ASP A 127 -2.97 15.33 10.51
CA ASP A 127 -2.18 14.38 11.31
C ASP A 127 -3.10 13.49 12.15
N ILE A 128 -4.12 14.10 12.76
CA ILE A 128 -5.13 13.38 13.54
C ILE A 128 -5.85 12.34 12.66
N ILE A 129 -6.25 12.73 11.45
CA ILE A 129 -6.90 11.85 10.48
C ILE A 129 -5.95 10.72 10.05
N ALA A 130 -4.69 11.04 9.75
CA ALA A 130 -3.68 10.04 9.38
C ALA A 130 -3.45 9.01 10.49
N ASP A 131 -3.38 9.46 11.74
CA ASP A 131 -3.23 8.58 12.90
C ASP A 131 -4.44 7.67 13.10
N ARG A 132 -5.66 8.19 12.90
CA ARG A 132 -6.90 7.37 12.93
C ARG A 132 -6.86 6.27 11.88
N PHE A 133 -6.62 6.61 10.61
CA PHE A 133 -6.51 5.61 9.54
C PHE A 133 -5.45 4.55 9.84
N LYS A 134 -4.31 4.96 10.40
CA LYS A 134 -3.23 4.05 10.79
C LYS A 134 -3.62 3.12 11.94
N THR A 135 -4.45 3.58 12.89
CA THR A 135 -4.97 2.71 13.96
C THR A 135 -6.01 1.71 13.43
N GLU A 136 -6.82 2.12 12.46
CA GLU A 136 -7.87 1.27 11.89
C GLU A 136 -7.33 0.25 10.89
N THR A 137 -6.31 0.60 10.11
CA THR A 137 -5.92 -0.19 8.93
C THR A 137 -4.41 -0.26 8.71
N ASP A 138 -3.94 -1.46 8.37
CA ASP A 138 -2.56 -1.74 7.96
C ASP A 138 -2.42 -1.73 6.43
N VAL A 139 -3.48 -2.11 5.71
CA VAL A 139 -3.50 -2.14 4.23
C VAL A 139 -4.77 -1.47 3.71
N LEU A 140 -4.58 -0.44 2.89
CA LEU A 140 -5.66 0.31 2.24
C LEU A 140 -5.70 -0.03 0.74
N CYS A 141 -6.85 -0.50 0.29
CA CYS A 141 -7.13 -0.88 -1.08
C CYS A 141 -8.12 0.13 -1.67
N PHE A 142 -7.65 0.96 -2.61
CA PHE A 142 -8.52 1.88 -3.34
C PHE A 142 -9.05 1.23 -4.60
N ASP A 143 -10.38 1.19 -4.73
CA ASP A 143 -11.03 0.89 -6.00
C ASP A 143 -11.35 2.20 -6.73
N GLU A 144 -11.37 2.14 -8.07
CA GLU A 144 -11.75 3.26 -8.94
C GLU A 144 -11.03 4.58 -8.57
N PHE A 145 -9.71 4.53 -8.47
CA PHE A 145 -8.91 5.71 -8.16
C PHE A 145 -8.90 6.70 -9.34
N PHE A 146 -9.74 7.72 -9.24
CA PHE A 146 -9.84 8.78 -10.22
C PHE A 146 -9.97 10.14 -9.52
N VAL A 147 -8.99 11.01 -9.73
CA VAL A 147 -8.96 12.35 -9.14
C VAL A 147 -9.24 13.37 -10.24
N THR A 148 -10.37 14.06 -10.14
CA THR A 148 -10.78 15.11 -11.08
C THR A 148 -10.45 16.52 -10.57
N ASP A 149 -10.49 16.73 -9.25
CA ASP A 149 -10.26 18.03 -8.62
C ASP A 149 -8.81 18.14 -8.12
N ILE A 150 -8.15 19.25 -8.46
CA ILE A 150 -6.81 19.59 -7.97
C ILE A 150 -6.78 19.72 -6.45
N THR A 151 -7.88 20.16 -5.83
CA THR A 151 -8.01 20.31 -4.38
C THR A 151 -7.94 18.96 -3.68
N ASP A 152 -8.69 17.98 -4.19
CA ASP A 152 -8.66 16.60 -3.69
C ASP A 152 -7.29 15.96 -3.90
N ALA A 153 -6.62 16.26 -5.03
CA ALA A 153 -5.25 15.80 -5.28
C ALA A 153 -4.25 16.35 -4.24
N MET A 154 -4.33 17.65 -3.94
CA MET A 154 -3.48 18.30 -2.94
C MET A 154 -3.74 17.75 -1.54
N LEU A 155 -5.02 17.58 -1.18
CA LEU A 155 -5.44 17.03 0.10
C LEU A 155 -4.96 15.58 0.27
N LEU A 156 -5.20 14.73 -0.74
CA LEU A 156 -4.74 13.35 -0.74
C LEU A 156 -3.21 13.27 -0.62
N GLY A 157 -2.48 14.08 -1.39
CA GLY A 157 -1.01 14.12 -1.33
C GLY A 157 -0.52 14.49 0.07
N GLY A 158 -1.15 15.48 0.70
CA GLY A 158 -0.88 15.88 2.09
C GLY A 158 -1.16 14.76 3.10
N LEU A 159 -2.32 14.12 2.99
CA LEU A 159 -2.73 13.03 3.87
C LEU A 159 -1.83 11.80 3.70
N MET A 160 -1.56 11.36 2.47
CA MET A 160 -0.67 10.23 2.18
C MET A 160 0.75 10.49 2.69
N LYS A 161 1.26 11.71 2.52
CA LYS A 161 2.56 12.09 3.08
C LYS A 161 2.56 11.97 4.60
N ARG A 162 1.49 12.32 5.29
CA ARG A 162 1.36 12.19 6.76
C ARG A 162 1.16 10.73 7.18
N CYS A 163 0.42 9.91 6.43
CA CYS A 163 0.34 8.46 6.69
C CYS A 163 1.72 7.78 6.54
N LEU A 164 2.48 8.14 5.51
CA LEU A 164 3.85 7.66 5.31
C LEU A 164 4.85 8.28 6.30
N HIS A 165 4.66 9.53 6.72
CA HIS A 165 5.55 10.19 7.68
C HIS A 165 5.25 9.86 9.14
N ALA A 166 4.01 9.57 9.52
CA ALA A 166 3.67 8.93 10.78
C ALA A 166 4.24 7.49 10.82
N ALA A 167 4.51 6.91 9.65
CA ALA A 167 5.38 5.76 9.49
C ALA A 167 6.89 6.10 9.56
N LEU A 168 7.33 7.32 9.95
CA LEU A 168 8.71 7.57 10.41
C LEU A 168 8.97 7.03 11.82
N ARG A 169 7.93 6.56 12.54
CA ARG A 169 8.07 5.56 13.62
C ARG A 169 8.22 4.13 13.08
N TRP A 170 8.27 3.98 11.75
CA TRP A 170 8.49 2.78 10.95
C TRP A 170 9.62 3.02 9.93
N SER A 171 10.77 3.49 10.41
CA SER A 171 12.04 3.64 9.67
C SER A 171 12.21 4.95 8.88
N ARG A 172 12.93 5.90 9.51
CA ARG A 172 13.71 6.91 8.79
C ARG A 172 15.00 6.27 8.25
N PRO A 173 15.38 6.49 6.98
CA PRO A 173 16.79 6.57 6.63
C PRO A 173 17.34 7.97 6.98
N PRO A 174 18.59 8.09 7.45
CA PRO A 174 19.25 9.38 7.58
C PRO A 174 19.74 9.78 6.19
N ILE A 175 19.24 10.89 5.66
CA ILE A 175 19.83 11.79 4.63
C ILE A 175 18.63 12.53 4.02
N PHE A 176 18.26 13.64 4.63
CA PHE A 176 17.89 14.84 3.88
C PHE A 176 18.00 16.04 4.82
N ARG A 177 19.24 16.53 4.94
CA ARG A 177 19.53 17.84 5.48
C ARG A 177 19.60 18.78 4.28
N ARG A 178 18.67 19.74 4.22
CA ARG A 178 18.71 20.97 3.42
C ARG A 178 18.58 20.82 1.89
N MET A 179 17.49 21.33 1.33
CA MET A 179 17.56 22.17 0.13
C MET A 179 16.32 23.08 0.05
N ASN A 180 16.61 24.35 -0.23
CA ASN A 180 15.67 25.47 -0.32
C ASN A 180 14.83 25.39 -1.60
N SER A 181 13.61 25.93 -1.49
CA SER A 181 12.79 26.59 -2.51
C SER A 181 13.23 26.47 -3.98
N THR A 182 12.57 25.60 -4.75
CA THR A 182 11.97 25.89 -6.08
C THR A 182 11.05 24.73 -6.47
N ALA A 183 10.01 25.01 -7.26
CA ALA A 183 8.91 24.10 -7.61
C ALA A 183 9.29 22.63 -7.87
N THR A 184 8.49 21.68 -7.39
CA THR A 184 8.59 20.27 -7.76
C THR A 184 7.20 19.64 -7.85
N VAL A 185 6.66 19.69 -9.07
CA VAL A 185 5.83 18.62 -9.64
C VAL A 185 6.60 17.31 -9.50
N CYS A 186 5.92 16.24 -9.06
CA CYS A 186 6.39 14.86 -8.98
C CYS A 186 7.65 14.58 -9.81
N ASN A 187 8.83 14.74 -9.22
CA ASN A 187 10.07 14.38 -9.88
C ASN A 187 10.39 12.93 -9.55
N ALA A 188 10.09 12.07 -10.52
CA ALA A 188 10.57 10.72 -10.59
C ALA A 188 12.12 10.72 -10.65
N PRO A 189 12.81 9.91 -9.84
CA PRO A 189 14.10 9.39 -10.26
C PRO A 189 13.86 8.29 -11.31
N ALA A 190 14.68 8.32 -12.36
CA ALA A 190 14.64 7.50 -13.57
C ALA A 190 14.91 5.98 -13.37
N SER A 191 14.26 5.36 -12.38
CA SER A 191 14.31 3.91 -12.14
C SER A 191 13.04 3.32 -11.50
N CYS A 192 11.96 4.10 -11.34
CA CYS A 192 10.66 3.57 -10.90
C CYS A 192 9.81 3.06 -12.08
N GLN A 193 10.25 1.99 -12.73
CA GLN A 193 9.39 1.17 -13.59
C GLN A 193 8.72 0.09 -12.73
N LEU A 194 7.52 0.36 -12.23
CA LEU A 194 6.53 -0.68 -11.94
C LEU A 194 5.10 -0.15 -12.17
N SER A 195 4.93 0.77 -13.11
CA SER A 195 3.65 0.97 -13.79
C SER A 195 3.45 -0.20 -14.77
N MET A 196 2.28 -0.84 -14.77
CA MET A 196 1.95 -1.86 -15.78
C MET A 196 0.73 -1.41 -16.59
N PRO A 197 0.87 -1.21 -17.90
CA PRO A 197 -0.27 -1.13 -18.80
C PRO A 197 -0.92 -2.51 -18.91
N LEU A 198 -2.23 -2.63 -18.64
CA LEU A 198 -3.00 -3.81 -19.08
C LEU A 198 -3.33 -3.73 -20.59
N ASN A 199 -2.34 -3.43 -21.44
CA ASN A 199 -2.51 -3.40 -22.90
C ASN A 199 -1.70 -4.53 -23.55
N SER A 200 -2.42 -5.54 -24.04
CA SER A 200 -1.97 -6.35 -25.17
C SER A 200 -2.46 -5.68 -26.45
N THR A 201 -1.54 -5.17 -27.25
CA THR A 201 -1.75 -5.02 -28.69
C THR A 201 -0.64 -5.78 -29.38
N ALA A 202 -0.92 -7.06 -29.65
CA ALA A 202 -0.36 -7.76 -30.79
C ALA A 202 -1.48 -7.88 -31.85
N THR A 203 -1.08 -7.84 -33.12
CA THR A 203 -1.86 -7.83 -34.40
C THR A 203 -2.49 -6.48 -34.76
N LEU A 204 -2.11 -5.76 -35.83
CA LEU A 204 -1.38 -6.06 -37.08
C LEU A 204 -0.36 -4.94 -37.40
#